data_AF-A0A1W2G558-F1
#
_entry.id   AF-A0A1W2G558-F1
#
_cell.length_a   1.000
_cell.length_b   1.000
_cell.length_c   1.000
_cell.angle_alpha   90.00
_cell.angle_beta   90.00
_cell.angle_gamma   90.00
#
_symmetry.space_group_name_H-M   'P 1'
#
loop_
_entity.id
_entity.type
_entity.pdbx_description
1 polymer ?
#
loop_
_entity_poly.entity_id
_entity_poly.type
_entity_poly.pdbx_seq_one_letter_code
_entity_poly.pdbx_strand_id
1 'polypeptide(L)'
;MKNRSSILVILLLISLPLLAQKKPRDIIFIVDELRTAWDIEALKMESYEGMKTYCHSKTYRKEILDLLRQIHHYDTTLYFTVTDKYDTNADPAAKETLDDIVTLETDYTNKKFVAFLKNECEKVIHIEKNLAKKDSGGFDKDIAALEDELILYIDAVTERVDLVDEHIHHLKELDPTALEVPKEKNEGTGF
;
A
#
# COMPACT_ATOMS: atom_id res chain seq x y z
N MET A 1 25.46 -57.19 -10.86
CA MET A 1 24.86 -56.49 -9.70
C MET A 1 25.52 -55.13 -9.53
N LYS A 2 25.09 -54.15 -10.31
CA LYS A 2 25.41 -52.70 -10.25
C LYS A 2 24.35 -52.11 -11.20
N ASN A 3 23.76 -50.95 -10.89
CA ASN A 3 22.71 -50.25 -11.68
C ASN A 3 21.26 -50.37 -11.17
N ARG A 4 20.94 -51.12 -10.11
CA ARG A 4 19.60 -51.05 -9.49
C ARG A 4 19.48 -50.01 -8.37
N SER A 5 20.58 -49.61 -7.76
CA SER A 5 20.58 -48.60 -6.67
C SER A 5 20.55 -47.15 -7.16
N SER A 6 20.85 -46.88 -8.44
CA SER A 6 20.91 -45.50 -8.97
C SER A 6 19.55 -44.93 -9.36
N ILE A 7 18.57 -45.76 -9.70
CA ILE A 7 17.24 -45.32 -10.14
C ILE A 7 16.39 -44.83 -8.95
N LEU A 8 16.59 -45.42 -7.77
CA LEU A 8 15.87 -45.06 -6.55
C LEU A 8 16.28 -43.69 -5.98
N VAL A 9 17.53 -43.26 -6.22
CA VAL A 9 18.02 -41.94 -5.80
C VAL A 9 17.49 -40.83 -6.70
N ILE A 10 17.31 -41.10 -7.99
CA ILE A 10 16.79 -40.12 -8.97
C ILE A 10 15.29 -39.86 -8.75
N LEU A 11 14.51 -40.90 -8.42
CA LEU A 11 13.09 -40.75 -8.08
C LEU A 11 12.83 -39.99 -6.76
N LEU A 12 13.78 -40.03 -5.82
CA LEU A 12 13.71 -39.29 -4.55
C LEU A 12 14.11 -37.80 -4.69
N LEU A 13 14.86 -37.44 -5.73
CA LEU A 13 15.27 -36.06 -6.00
C LEU A 13 14.24 -35.27 -6.81
N ILE A 14 13.36 -35.96 -7.56
CA ILE A 14 12.31 -35.32 -8.39
C ILE A 14 11.06 -35.00 -7.57
N SER A 15 10.87 -35.60 -6.39
CA SER A 15 9.72 -35.31 -5.50
C SER A 15 9.94 -34.11 -4.56
N LEU A 16 11.14 -33.53 -4.51
CA LEU A 16 11.48 -32.42 -3.61
C LEU A 16 11.06 -30.98 -4.04
N PRO A 17 10.67 -30.65 -5.29
CA PRO A 17 10.22 -29.29 -5.59
C PRO A 17 8.74 -29.01 -5.25
N LEU A 18 7.98 -29.97 -4.71
CA LEU A 18 6.56 -29.79 -4.39
C LEU A 18 6.27 -29.11 -3.04
N LEU A 19 7.28 -28.86 -2.21
CA LEU A 19 7.12 -28.29 -0.86
C LEU A 19 7.76 -26.91 -0.72
N ALA A 20 7.41 -25.97 -1.60
CA ALA A 20 7.72 -24.55 -1.38
C ALA A 20 6.77 -23.56 -2.10
N GLN A 21 5.61 -24.00 -2.59
CA GLN A 21 4.58 -23.04 -3.01
C GLN A 21 3.95 -22.45 -1.75
N LYS A 22 4.54 -21.36 -1.25
CA LYS A 22 3.92 -20.48 -0.25
C LYS A 22 2.52 -20.18 -0.76
N LYS A 23 1.48 -20.60 -0.03
CA LYS A 23 0.09 -20.29 -0.43
C LYS A 23 0.03 -18.80 -0.78
N PRO A 24 -0.60 -18.42 -1.92
CA PRO A 24 -0.83 -17.01 -2.20
C PRO A 24 -1.51 -16.42 -0.97
N ARG A 25 -0.91 -15.35 -0.41
CA ARG A 25 -1.53 -14.62 0.69
C ARG A 25 -2.82 -13.99 0.14
N ASP A 26 -3.89 -14.07 0.93
CA ASP A 26 -5.16 -13.42 0.60
C ASP A 26 -4.91 -11.92 0.38
N ILE A 27 -5.36 -11.38 -0.75
CA ILE A 27 -5.15 -9.97 -1.10
C ILE A 27 -5.76 -9.05 -0.05
N ILE A 28 -6.89 -9.44 0.53
CA ILE A 28 -7.57 -8.69 1.58
C ILE A 28 -6.67 -8.56 2.79
N PHE A 29 -6.13 -9.68 3.27
CA PHE A 29 -5.19 -9.66 4.40
C PHE A 29 -3.98 -8.76 4.15
N ILE A 30 -3.49 -8.67 2.91
CA ILE A 30 -2.39 -7.76 2.58
C ILE A 30 -2.85 -6.30 2.63
N VAL A 31 -4.04 -6.00 2.11
CA VAL A 31 -4.62 -4.65 2.18
C VAL A 31 -4.84 -4.23 3.62
N ASP A 32 -5.37 -5.12 4.49
CA ASP A 32 -5.53 -4.86 5.93
C ASP A 32 -4.19 -4.51 6.61
N GLU A 33 -3.14 -5.29 6.30
CA GLU A 33 -1.78 -5.05 6.82
C GLU A 33 -1.25 -3.68 6.37
N LEU A 34 -1.47 -3.32 5.11
CA LEU A 34 -1.00 -2.06 4.53
C LEU A 34 -1.78 -0.86 5.07
N ARG A 35 -3.10 -0.96 5.19
CA ARG A 35 -3.97 0.04 5.84
C ARG A 35 -3.52 0.26 7.27
N THR A 36 -3.39 -0.80 8.06
CA THR A 36 -2.97 -0.68 9.47
C THR A 36 -1.60 -0.02 9.58
N ALA A 37 -0.66 -0.39 8.70
CA ALA A 37 0.65 0.26 8.66
C ALA A 37 0.56 1.74 8.25
N TRP A 38 -0.33 2.08 7.31
CA TRP A 38 -0.59 3.47 6.92
C TRP A 38 -1.15 4.28 8.07
N ASP A 39 -2.20 3.83 8.76
CA ASP A 39 -2.82 4.55 9.87
C ASP A 39 -1.81 4.90 10.97
N ILE A 40 -0.92 3.96 11.29
CA ILE A 40 0.14 4.16 12.29
C ILE A 40 1.12 5.27 11.86
N GLU A 41 1.48 5.32 10.58
CA GLU A 41 2.44 6.29 10.06
C GLU A 41 1.80 7.65 9.74
N ALA A 42 0.55 7.67 9.27
CA ALA A 42 -0.27 8.85 9.03
C ALA A 42 -0.36 9.71 10.30
N LEU A 43 -0.79 9.11 11.41
CA LEU A 43 -0.90 9.77 12.71
C LEU A 43 0.42 10.40 13.18
N LYS A 44 1.56 9.80 12.86
CA LYS A 44 2.87 10.39 13.20
C LYS A 44 3.14 11.58 12.31
N MET A 45 2.94 11.40 11.01
CA MET A 45 3.26 12.39 9.98
C MET A 45 2.40 13.65 10.03
N GLU A 46 1.22 13.59 10.63
CA GLU A 46 0.35 14.75 10.88
C GLU A 46 0.96 15.78 11.83
N SER A 47 1.98 15.38 12.61
CA SER A 47 2.66 16.26 13.56
C SER A 47 3.94 16.87 12.99
N TYR A 48 4.31 18.05 13.48
CA TYR A 48 5.58 18.69 13.15
C TYR A 48 6.78 17.81 13.50
N GLU A 49 6.76 17.12 14.66
CA GLU A 49 7.86 16.24 15.06
C GLU A 49 7.97 14.98 14.18
N GLY A 50 6.85 14.41 13.74
CA GLY A 50 6.85 13.31 12.78
C GLY A 50 7.35 13.75 11.42
N MET A 51 6.88 14.90 10.92
CA MET A 51 7.33 15.47 9.65
C MET A 51 8.82 15.81 9.69
N LYS A 52 9.30 16.40 10.79
CA LYS A 52 10.72 16.64 11.04
C LYS A 52 11.54 15.35 11.03
N THR A 53 11.03 14.29 11.66
CA THR A 53 11.67 12.97 11.62
C THR A 53 11.78 12.46 10.18
N TYR A 54 10.72 12.59 9.37
CA TYR A 54 10.74 12.25 7.94
C TYR A 54 11.75 13.08 7.14
N CYS A 55 11.87 14.37 7.43
CA CYS A 55 12.79 15.27 6.71
C CYS A 55 14.27 15.00 7.02
N HIS A 56 14.58 14.51 8.22
CA HIS A 56 15.97 14.26 8.63
C HIS A 56 16.40 12.80 8.51
N SER A 57 15.47 11.85 8.55
CA SER A 57 15.77 10.42 8.44
C SER A 57 15.57 9.90 7.02
N LYS A 58 16.67 9.63 6.31
CA LYS A 58 16.64 8.97 5.00
C LYS A 58 16.00 7.58 5.06
N THR A 59 16.20 6.87 6.16
CA THR A 59 15.63 5.55 6.39
C THR A 59 14.12 5.65 6.53
N TYR A 60 13.63 6.52 7.42
CA TYR A 60 12.20 6.69 7.64
C TYR A 60 11.48 7.18 6.39
N ARG A 61 12.08 8.15 5.67
CA ARG A 61 11.59 8.57 4.36
C ARG A 61 11.44 7.39 3.39
N LYS A 62 12.44 6.52 3.32
CA LYS A 62 12.40 5.36 2.44
C LYS A 62 11.27 4.40 2.85
N GLU A 63 11.07 4.18 4.14
CA GLU A 63 10.02 3.31 4.68
C GLU A 63 8.63 3.81 4.30
N ILE A 64 8.33 5.10 4.51
CA ILE A 64 7.05 5.71 4.13
C ILE A 64 6.81 5.63 2.62
N LEU A 65 7.82 5.94 1.81
CA LEU A 65 7.71 5.86 0.34
C LEU A 65 7.63 4.42 -0.18
N ASP A 66 8.07 3.44 0.61
CA ASP A 66 7.92 2.03 0.28
C ASP A 66 6.52 1.55 0.62
N LEU A 67 6.00 1.94 1.79
CA LEU A 67 4.63 1.66 2.21
C LEU A 67 3.60 2.17 1.20
N LEU A 68 3.69 3.44 0.79
CA LEU A 68 2.79 4.01 -0.22
C LEU A 68 2.92 3.34 -1.58
N ARG A 69 4.13 2.93 -1.97
CA ARG A 69 4.31 2.17 -3.21
C ARG A 69 3.64 0.81 -3.14
N GLN A 70 3.66 0.16 -1.98
CA GLN A 70 2.96 -1.10 -1.77
C GLN A 70 1.45 -0.90 -1.83
N ILE A 71 0.90 0.14 -1.18
CA ILE A 71 -0.53 0.51 -1.27
C ILE A 71 -0.95 0.67 -2.73
N HIS A 72 -0.33 1.58 -3.47
CA HIS A 72 -0.61 1.79 -4.91
C HIS A 72 -0.46 0.52 -5.77
N HIS A 73 0.49 -0.37 -5.42
CA HIS A 73 0.68 -1.63 -6.14
C HIS A 73 -0.53 -2.56 -5.96
N TYR A 74 -1.04 -2.68 -4.73
CA TYR A 74 -2.20 -3.52 -4.47
C TYR A 74 -3.49 -2.85 -4.97
N ASP A 75 -3.63 -1.53 -4.89
CA ASP A 75 -4.76 -0.80 -5.48
C ASP A 75 -4.86 -1.02 -6.99
N THR A 76 -3.73 -0.99 -7.70
CA THR A 76 -3.68 -1.35 -9.12
C THR A 76 -4.10 -2.80 -9.37
N THR A 77 -3.70 -3.73 -8.49
CA THR A 77 -4.07 -5.15 -8.61
C THR A 77 -5.57 -5.35 -8.36
N LEU A 78 -6.12 -4.63 -7.39
CA LEU A 78 -7.54 -4.60 -7.07
C LEU A 78 -8.34 -3.99 -8.21
N TYR A 79 -7.87 -2.90 -8.81
CA TYR A 79 -8.52 -2.27 -9.96
C TYR A 79 -8.85 -3.28 -11.05
N PHE A 80 -7.88 -4.11 -11.47
CA PHE A 80 -8.11 -5.13 -12.49
C PHE A 80 -9.11 -6.20 -12.04
N THR A 81 -9.01 -6.63 -10.77
CA THR A 81 -9.88 -7.66 -10.20
C THR A 81 -11.32 -7.18 -10.08
N VAL A 82 -11.53 -5.94 -9.64
CA VAL A 82 -12.85 -5.32 -9.49
C VAL A 82 -13.44 -4.96 -10.86
N THR A 83 -12.62 -4.51 -11.82
CA THR A 83 -13.07 -4.21 -13.20
C THR A 83 -13.68 -5.42 -13.87
N ASP A 84 -13.00 -6.58 -13.83
CA ASP A 84 -13.50 -7.83 -14.43
C ASP A 84 -14.87 -8.23 -13.88
N LYS A 85 -15.10 -7.94 -12.59
CA LYS A 85 -16.38 -8.18 -11.91
C LYS A 85 -17.46 -7.19 -12.28
N TYR A 86 -17.13 -5.91 -12.31
CA TYR A 86 -18.05 -4.88 -12.74
C TYR A 86 -18.52 -5.15 -14.17
N ASP A 87 -17.61 -5.52 -15.07
CA ASP A 87 -17.92 -5.86 -16.45
C ASP A 87 -18.83 -7.10 -16.57
N THR A 88 -18.74 -8.02 -15.61
CA THR A 88 -19.57 -9.24 -15.57
C THR A 88 -20.97 -9.00 -15.01
N ASN A 89 -21.10 -8.23 -13.92
CA ASN A 89 -22.33 -8.17 -13.12
C ASN A 89 -22.92 -6.76 -12.95
N ALA A 90 -22.25 -5.71 -13.42
CA ALA A 90 -22.63 -4.30 -13.25
C ALA A 90 -22.94 -3.91 -11.79
N ASP A 91 -22.20 -4.48 -10.83
CA ASP A 91 -22.40 -4.28 -9.40
C ASP A 91 -22.10 -2.81 -9.00
N PRO A 92 -23.07 -2.08 -8.39
CA PRO A 92 -22.84 -0.72 -7.90
C PRO A 92 -21.69 -0.59 -6.91
N ALA A 93 -21.49 -1.57 -6.01
CA ALA A 93 -20.40 -1.54 -5.05
C ALA A 93 -19.03 -1.66 -5.74
N ALA A 94 -18.94 -2.53 -6.76
CA ALA A 94 -17.73 -2.63 -7.58
C ALA A 94 -17.43 -1.32 -8.31
N LYS A 95 -18.47 -0.59 -8.76
CA LYS A 95 -18.30 0.73 -9.36
C LYS A 95 -17.72 1.75 -8.38
N GLU A 96 -18.29 1.86 -7.18
CA GLU A 96 -17.81 2.78 -6.13
C GLU A 96 -16.35 2.47 -5.75
N THR A 97 -16.03 1.18 -5.61
CA THR A 97 -14.65 0.72 -5.39
C THR A 97 -13.69 1.20 -6.48
N LEU A 98 -14.09 1.08 -7.76
CA LEU A 98 -13.26 1.52 -8.89
C LEU A 98 -13.08 3.03 -8.90
N ASP A 99 -14.14 3.80 -8.61
CA ASP A 99 -14.10 5.26 -8.58
C ASP A 99 -13.14 5.76 -7.46
N ASP A 100 -13.11 5.08 -6.30
CA ASP A 100 -12.17 5.39 -5.22
C ASP A 100 -10.72 4.99 -5.53
N ILE A 101 -10.51 3.79 -6.09
CA ILE A 101 -9.17 3.37 -6.55
C ILE A 101 -8.63 4.36 -7.59
N VAL A 102 -9.45 4.75 -8.57
CA VAL A 102 -9.04 5.74 -9.58
C VAL A 102 -8.67 7.06 -8.92
N THR A 103 -9.46 7.54 -7.96
CA THR A 103 -9.15 8.79 -7.24
C THR A 103 -7.81 8.71 -6.51
N LEU A 104 -7.53 7.61 -5.80
CA LEU A 104 -6.24 7.38 -5.14
C LEU A 104 -5.08 7.37 -6.16
N GLU A 105 -5.26 6.67 -7.28
CA GLU A 105 -4.28 6.52 -8.35
C GLU A 105 -4.08 7.75 -9.25
N THR A 106 -5.00 8.72 -9.22
CA THR A 106 -4.86 9.97 -10.00
C THR A 106 -4.55 11.18 -9.13
N ASP A 107 -5.21 11.31 -7.98
CA ASP A 107 -5.20 12.52 -7.18
C ASP A 107 -4.15 12.47 -6.08
N TYR A 108 -3.83 11.27 -5.60
CA TYR A 108 -2.91 11.04 -4.49
C TYR A 108 -1.72 10.16 -4.87
N THR A 109 -1.31 10.18 -6.14
CA THR A 109 -0.17 9.40 -6.64
C THR A 109 1.08 9.55 -5.77
N ASN A 110 1.91 8.50 -5.73
CA ASN A 110 3.27 8.55 -5.18
C ASN A 110 4.05 9.83 -5.55
N LYS A 111 3.92 10.30 -6.80
CA LYS A 111 4.61 11.51 -7.28
C LYS A 111 4.07 12.78 -6.60
N LYS A 112 2.75 12.91 -6.49
CA LYS A 112 2.09 14.04 -5.82
C LYS A 112 2.39 14.03 -4.33
N PHE A 113 2.35 12.86 -3.69
CA PHE A 113 2.72 12.68 -2.29
C PHE A 113 4.18 13.10 -2.02
N VAL A 114 5.13 12.64 -2.84
CA VAL A 114 6.53 13.06 -2.73
C VAL A 114 6.70 14.57 -2.91
N ALA A 115 5.96 15.17 -3.85
CA ALA A 115 6.02 16.61 -4.09
C ALA A 115 5.49 17.40 -2.88
N PHE A 116 4.36 16.96 -2.31
CA PHE A 116 3.78 17.52 -1.08
C PHE A 116 4.78 17.46 0.07
N LEU A 117 5.29 16.26 0.42
CA LEU A 117 6.23 16.12 1.54
C LEU A 117 7.55 16.88 1.35
N LYS A 118 7.99 17.05 0.09
CA LYS A 118 9.16 17.88 -0.19
C LYS A 118 8.89 19.34 0.19
N ASN A 119 7.72 19.87 -0.15
CA ASN A 119 7.30 21.22 0.23
C ASN A 119 7.22 21.36 1.76
N GLU A 120 6.63 20.37 2.45
CA GLU A 120 6.55 20.38 3.91
C GLU A 120 7.93 20.32 4.56
N CYS A 121 8.89 19.59 3.99
CA CYS A 121 10.28 19.63 4.47
C CYS A 121 10.95 21.00 4.31
N GLU A 122 10.61 21.78 3.28
CA GLU A 122 11.13 23.14 3.13
C GLU A 122 10.60 24.05 4.25
N LYS A 123 9.34 23.86 4.67
CA LYS A 123 8.75 24.57 5.82
C LYS A 123 9.36 24.15 7.15
N VAL A 124 9.57 22.85 7.39
CA VAL A 124 10.28 22.37 8.59
C VAL A 124 11.65 23.03 8.70
N ILE A 125 12.43 23.05 7.61
CA ILE A 125 13.76 23.68 7.59
C ILE A 125 13.67 25.18 7.89
N HIS A 126 12.62 25.86 7.41
CA HIS A 126 12.38 27.27 7.71
C HIS A 126 12.14 27.50 9.20
N ILE A 127 11.24 26.72 9.81
CA ILE A 127 10.92 26.77 11.24
C ILE A 127 12.20 26.53 12.08
N GLU A 128 12.95 25.48 11.78
CA GLU A 128 14.19 25.14 12.50
C GLU A 128 15.24 26.24 12.43
N LYS A 129 15.42 26.86 11.25
CA LYS A 129 16.37 27.98 11.08
C LYS A 129 16.00 29.20 11.90
N ASN A 130 14.71 29.47 12.07
CA ASN A 130 14.25 30.62 12.84
C ASN A 130 14.29 30.35 14.34
N LEU A 131 13.95 29.13 14.78
CA LEU A 131 14.15 28.67 16.17
C LEU A 131 15.61 28.81 16.61
N ALA A 132 16.56 28.44 15.74
CA ALA A 132 17.99 28.56 16.02
C ALA A 132 18.47 30.01 16.24
N LYS A 133 17.74 31.01 15.73
CA LYS A 133 18.08 32.43 15.85
C LYS A 133 17.57 33.09 17.15
N LYS A 134 16.88 32.34 18.02
CA LYS A 134 16.30 32.84 19.29
C LYS A 134 15.36 34.05 19.12
N ASP A 135 14.71 34.17 17.97
CA ASP A 135 13.68 35.20 17.77
C ASP A 135 12.40 34.71 18.48
N SER A 136 12.16 35.17 19.70
CA SER A 136 11.37 34.44 20.71
C SER A 136 9.84 34.57 20.58
N GLY A 137 9.28 34.73 19.38
CA GLY A 137 7.83 34.83 19.25
C GLY A 137 7.33 34.63 17.83
N GLY A 138 6.47 33.62 17.63
CA GLY A 138 5.66 33.48 16.41
C GLY A 138 5.61 32.08 15.78
N PHE A 139 6.46 31.14 16.20
CA PHE A 139 6.58 29.84 15.48
C PHE A 139 5.45 28.86 15.75
N ASP A 140 4.72 29.00 16.85
CA ASP A 140 3.56 28.16 17.12
C ASP A 140 2.52 28.28 16.01
N LYS A 141 2.43 29.46 15.37
CA LYS A 141 1.55 29.67 14.22
C LYS A 141 2.08 28.98 12.96
N ASP A 142 3.39 28.99 12.73
CA ASP A 142 3.99 28.32 11.58
C ASP A 142 3.94 26.80 11.72
N ILE A 143 4.14 26.29 12.95
CA ILE A 143 3.98 24.87 13.30
C ILE A 143 2.51 24.47 13.11
N ALA A 144 1.56 25.21 13.69
CA ALA A 144 0.14 24.91 13.54
C ALA A 144 -0.31 24.94 12.07
N ALA A 145 0.14 25.92 11.28
CA ALA A 145 -0.19 25.97 9.85
C ALA A 145 0.39 24.78 9.07
N LEU A 146 1.60 24.34 9.41
CA LEU A 146 2.20 23.13 8.83
C LEU A 146 1.41 21.88 9.22
N GLU A 147 1.04 21.73 10.49
CA GLU A 147 0.27 20.59 10.98
C GLU A 147 -1.14 20.56 10.36
N ASP A 148 -1.82 21.70 10.24
CA ASP A 148 -3.12 21.81 9.57
C ASP A 148 -3.03 21.34 8.10
N GLU A 149 -1.98 21.72 7.37
CA GLU A 149 -1.78 21.28 5.98
C GLU A 149 -1.43 19.79 5.89
N LEU A 150 -0.65 19.26 6.84
CA LEU A 150 -0.34 17.83 6.93
C LEU A 150 -1.60 17.01 7.20
N ILE A 151 -2.38 17.40 8.20
CA ILE A 151 -3.65 16.74 8.55
C ILE A 151 -4.58 16.70 7.35
N LEU A 152 -4.83 17.84 6.70
CA LEU A 152 -5.72 17.88 5.54
C LEU A 152 -5.29 16.94 4.40
N TYR A 153 -4.00 16.90 4.10
CA TYR A 153 -3.50 16.05 3.00
C TYR A 153 -3.46 14.57 3.40
N ILE A 154 -2.99 14.27 4.62
CA ILE A 154 -2.84 12.90 5.11
C ILE A 154 -4.21 12.27 5.34
N ASP A 155 -5.16 12.99 5.95
CA ASP A 155 -6.55 12.54 6.12
C ASP A 155 -7.18 12.17 4.78
N ALA A 156 -6.94 12.98 3.75
CA ALA A 156 -7.48 12.70 2.43
C ALA A 156 -6.90 11.42 1.81
N VAL A 157 -5.62 11.11 2.07
CA VAL A 157 -5.02 9.82 1.64
C VAL A 157 -5.59 8.67 2.48
N THR A 158 -5.65 8.84 3.81
CA THR A 158 -6.19 7.84 4.75
C THR A 158 -7.63 7.48 4.42
N GLU A 159 -8.49 8.47 4.17
CA GLU A 159 -9.88 8.25 3.77
C GLU A 159 -9.97 7.37 2.51
N ARG A 160 -9.12 7.60 1.50
CA ARG A 160 -9.13 6.78 0.29
C ARG A 160 -8.65 5.36 0.54
N VAL A 161 -7.61 5.18 1.36
CA VAL A 161 -7.12 3.84 1.74
C VAL A 161 -8.19 3.08 2.52
N ASP A 162 -8.88 3.75 3.44
CA ASP A 162 -9.97 3.20 4.24
C ASP A 162 -11.17 2.79 3.38
N LEU A 163 -11.57 3.62 2.41
CA LEU A 163 -12.66 3.30 1.48
C LEU A 163 -12.33 2.09 0.61
N VAL A 164 -11.09 2.01 0.11
CA VAL A 164 -10.63 0.84 -0.67
C VAL A 164 -10.70 -0.43 0.18
N ASP A 165 -10.23 -0.40 1.42
CA ASP A 165 -10.31 -1.51 2.36
C ASP A 165 -11.76 -1.95 2.65
N GLU A 166 -12.63 -1.00 2.99
CA GLU A 166 -14.05 -1.25 3.27
C GLU A 166 -14.75 -1.91 2.08
N HIS A 167 -14.53 -1.36 0.88
CA HIS A 167 -15.14 -1.86 -0.35
C HIS A 167 -14.68 -3.28 -0.71
N ILE A 168 -13.42 -3.62 -0.48
CA ILE A 168 -12.89 -4.97 -0.74
C ILE A 168 -13.53 -6.00 0.20
N HIS A 169 -13.70 -5.64 1.47
CA HIS A 169 -14.41 -6.47 2.43
C HIS A 169 -15.86 -6.69 2.00
N HIS A 170 -16.54 -5.63 1.58
CA HIS A 170 -17.92 -5.74 1.08
C HIS A 170 -18.00 -6.64 -0.17
N LEU A 171 -17.07 -6.52 -1.11
CA LEU A 171 -17.00 -7.39 -2.29
C LEU A 171 -16.76 -8.87 -1.92
N LYS A 172 -15.95 -9.16 -0.89
CA LYS A 172 -15.76 -10.53 -0.37
C LYS A 172 -17.04 -11.09 0.24
N GLU A 173 -17.78 -10.26 0.99
CA GLU A 173 -19.05 -10.67 1.60
C GLU A 173 -20.11 -11.01 0.55
N LEU A 174 -20.16 -10.24 -0.55
CA LEU A 174 -21.08 -10.46 -1.67
C LEU A 174 -20.70 -11.68 -2.53
N ASP A 175 -19.40 -11.93 -2.73
CA ASP A 175 -18.90 -13.09 -3.45
C ASP A 175 -17.56 -13.58 -2.86
N PRO A 176 -17.57 -14.64 -2.04
CA PRO A 176 -16.36 -15.15 -1.39
C PRO A 176 -15.27 -15.67 -2.35
N THR A 177 -15.62 -15.94 -3.62
CA THR A 177 -14.67 -16.37 -4.65
C THR A 177 -14.03 -15.20 -5.41
N ALA A 178 -14.48 -13.98 -5.11
CA ALA A 178 -14.17 -12.77 -5.86
C ALA A 178 -12.70 -12.37 -5.91
N LEU A 179 -11.96 -12.75 -4.88
CA LEU A 179 -10.61 -12.26 -4.62
C LEU A 179 -9.62 -13.42 -4.54
N GLU A 180 -10.03 -14.63 -4.99
CA GLU A 180 -9.12 -15.74 -5.18
C GLU A 180 -8.30 -15.55 -6.47
N VAL A 181 -6.97 -15.53 -6.34
CA VAL A 181 -6.06 -15.51 -7.49
C VAL A 181 -6.39 -16.70 -8.41
N PRO A 182 -6.62 -16.50 -9.73
CA PRO A 182 -6.95 -17.58 -10.63
C PRO A 182 -5.87 -18.67 -10.56
N LYS A 183 -6.28 -19.90 -10.25
CA LYS A 183 -5.39 -21.06 -10.38
C LYS A 183 -5.00 -21.17 -11.85
N GLU A 184 -3.71 -21.06 -12.15
CA GLU A 184 -3.19 -21.37 -13.48
C GLU A 184 -3.83 -22.69 -13.94
N LYS A 185 -4.55 -22.62 -15.07
CA LYS A 185 -4.93 -23.82 -15.80
C LYS A 185 -3.60 -24.46 -16.21
N ASN A 186 -3.21 -25.53 -15.52
CA ASN A 186 -2.24 -26.48 -16.04
C ASN A 186 -2.87 -27.07 -17.31
N GLU A 187 -2.69 -26.37 -18.43
CA GLU A 187 -2.87 -26.94 -19.76
C GLU A 187 -1.82 -28.02 -19.88
N GLY A 188 -2.26 -29.25 -19.60
CA GLY A 188 -1.50 -30.45 -19.88
C GLY A 188 -1.18 -30.47 -21.36
N THR A 189 0.05 -30.12 -21.70
CA THR A 189 0.64 -30.49 -22.99
C THR A 189 0.83 -32.00 -22.94
N GLY A 190 -0.17 -32.72 -23.45
CA GLY A 190 0.00 -34.08 -23.89
C GLY A 190 1.09 -34.13 -24.96
N PHE A 191 2.10 -34.94 -24.68
CA PHE A 191 2.98 -35.55 -25.69
C PHE A 191 2.79 -37.06 -25.60
#